data_AF-A0A7W4UNE6-F1
#
_entry.id   AF-A0A7W4UNE6-F1
#
_cell.length_a   1.000
_cell.length_b   1.000
_cell.length_c   1.000
_cell.angle_alpha   90.00
_cell.angle_beta   90.00
_cell.angle_gamma   90.00
#
_symmetry.space_group_name_H-M   'P 1'
#
loop_
_entity.id
_entity.type
_entity.pdbx_description
1 polymer ?
#
loop_
_entity_poly.entity_id
_entity_poly.type
_entity_poly.pdbx_seq_one_letter_code
_entity_poly.pdbx_strand_id
1 'polypeptide(L)'
;MSPPPAAPNFGAQSQPQPPQNGYGQQQNHHSFLPAQSVGKKLKGLAVTALVVGIVAFLIGLVPVLGLLVGFVAIVFGVLALSKGQSRPMAVVGIVLASLAVVASIGTTIGLGGSGDADEPVAAVATTEATAAAEVEAVVEVPAEPVEEAPAVTPTQAPAEPVPADAYGGYPDQQLSFVTVADQHLDAYDAASTELQESEAIRSRDAALCETVPGGATQQWVGKIIEIGANDEGKAHVRIEIAENMVFQTWNNAFSDIGDNTLIEPGTPMFTALTSMEEGQLVTFSGTLLTGTDSCLKKANLTDAFYAVDPNWLMVFSDIRAQ
;
A
#
# COMPACT_ATOMS: atom_id res chain seq x y z
N MET A 1 -29.85 -66.15 68.50
CA MET A 1 -31.10 -65.38 68.35
C MET A 1 -30.77 -63.90 68.45
N SER A 2 -31.45 -63.12 67.60
CA SER A 2 -31.49 -61.65 67.50
C SER A 2 -30.38 -60.97 66.67
N PRO A 3 -30.75 -60.22 65.60
CA PRO A 3 -29.83 -59.37 64.86
C PRO A 3 -29.53 -58.07 65.61
N PRO A 4 -28.36 -57.43 65.38
CA PRO A 4 -28.09 -56.10 65.91
C PRO A 4 -28.85 -54.99 65.14
N PRO A 5 -29.18 -53.88 65.83
CA PRO A 5 -30.13 -52.87 65.37
C PRO A 5 -29.60 -51.93 64.27
N ALA A 6 -30.54 -51.44 63.45
CA ALA A 6 -30.34 -50.49 62.37
C ALA A 6 -29.81 -49.13 62.88
N ALA A 7 -28.78 -48.62 62.20
CA ALA A 7 -28.20 -47.31 62.47
C ALA A 7 -28.98 -46.16 61.80
N PRO A 8 -28.98 -44.94 62.37
CA PRO A 8 -29.83 -43.84 61.91
C PRO A 8 -29.34 -43.16 60.63
N ASN A 9 -30.32 -42.76 59.82
CA ASN A 9 -30.20 -42.02 58.58
C ASN A 9 -29.64 -40.60 58.82
N PHE A 10 -28.41 -40.32 58.37
CA PHE A 10 -27.87 -38.97 58.31
C PHE A 10 -28.23 -38.36 56.95
N GLY A 11 -29.17 -37.42 56.99
CA GLY A 11 -29.64 -36.67 55.83
C GLY A 11 -28.50 -35.91 55.13
N ALA A 12 -28.36 -36.15 53.84
CA ALA A 12 -27.51 -35.38 52.95
C ALA A 12 -28.08 -33.96 52.80
N GLN A 13 -27.26 -32.96 53.15
CA GLN A 13 -27.55 -31.56 52.92
C GLN A 13 -27.49 -31.27 51.42
N SER A 14 -28.57 -30.69 50.90
CA SER A 14 -28.74 -30.20 49.54
C SER A 14 -27.92 -28.93 49.28
N GLN A 15 -27.11 -28.92 48.22
CA GLN A 15 -26.53 -27.71 47.65
C GLN A 15 -27.61 -26.89 46.89
N PRO A 16 -27.58 -25.55 46.92
CA PRO A 16 -28.53 -24.71 46.20
C PRO A 16 -28.18 -24.58 44.71
N GLN A 17 -29.22 -24.73 43.87
CA GLN A 17 -29.20 -24.64 42.42
C GLN A 17 -29.49 -23.19 41.97
N PRO A 18 -28.80 -22.64 40.94
CA PRO A 18 -29.12 -21.31 40.40
C PRO A 18 -30.39 -21.33 39.53
N PRO A 19 -31.15 -20.21 39.45
CA PRO A 19 -32.47 -20.17 38.83
C PRO A 19 -32.44 -20.22 37.30
N GLN A 20 -33.29 -21.09 36.73
CA GLN A 20 -33.64 -21.12 35.30
C GLN A 20 -34.61 -19.98 34.98
N ASN A 21 -34.21 -19.07 34.08
CA ASN A 21 -35.12 -18.11 33.47
C ASN A 21 -35.71 -18.68 32.18
N GLY A 22 -37.04 -18.71 32.12
CA GLY A 22 -37.83 -19.24 31.01
C GLY A 22 -37.88 -18.29 29.81
N TYR A 23 -37.63 -18.85 28.63
CA TYR A 23 -37.84 -18.19 27.35
C TYR A 23 -39.31 -18.28 26.95
N GLY A 24 -40.04 -17.18 27.15
CA GLY A 24 -41.31 -16.91 26.49
C GLY A 24 -41.07 -16.37 25.07
N GLN A 25 -41.58 -17.10 24.08
CA GLN A 25 -41.67 -16.69 22.68
C GLN A 25 -42.61 -15.49 22.52
N GLN A 26 -42.14 -14.41 21.90
CA GLN A 26 -43.01 -13.39 21.30
C GLN A 26 -42.52 -13.05 19.90
N GLN A 27 -43.21 -13.64 18.92
CA GLN A 27 -43.11 -13.32 17.51
C GLN A 27 -43.64 -11.90 17.29
N ASN A 28 -42.76 -10.97 16.92
CA ASN A 28 -43.16 -9.64 16.45
C ASN A 28 -42.74 -9.49 15.00
N HIS A 29 -43.75 -9.51 14.11
CA HIS A 29 -43.58 -9.37 12.67
C HIS A 29 -43.41 -7.88 12.36
N HIS A 30 -42.16 -7.42 12.25
CA HIS A 30 -41.88 -6.11 11.68
C HIS A 30 -41.60 -6.25 10.18
N SER A 31 -42.55 -5.75 9.40
CA SER A 31 -42.46 -5.50 7.97
C SER A 31 -41.25 -4.61 7.68
N PHE A 32 -40.21 -5.20 7.09
CA PHE A 32 -39.09 -4.45 6.53
C PHE A 32 -39.56 -3.74 5.26
N LEU A 33 -39.74 -2.43 5.35
CA LEU A 33 -39.64 -1.55 4.19
C LEU A 33 -38.17 -1.56 3.76
N PRO A 34 -37.82 -1.91 2.51
CA PRO A 34 -36.45 -1.75 2.06
C PRO A 34 -36.12 -0.26 2.06
N ALA A 35 -35.12 0.11 2.86
CA ALA A 35 -34.43 1.38 2.71
C ALA A 35 -33.92 1.43 1.26
N GLN A 36 -34.53 2.31 0.47
CA GLN A 36 -34.13 2.61 -0.89
C GLN A 36 -32.69 3.12 -0.83
N SER A 37 -31.73 2.27 -1.16
CA SER A 37 -30.40 2.73 -1.52
C SER A 37 -30.57 3.59 -2.76
N VAL A 38 -30.29 4.89 -2.64
CA VAL A 38 -30.11 5.76 -3.80
C VAL A 38 -28.81 5.31 -4.44
N GLY A 39 -28.88 4.19 -5.17
CA GLY A 39 -27.83 3.72 -6.04
C GLY A 39 -27.68 4.75 -7.15
N LYS A 40 -26.70 5.65 -7.02
CA LYS A 40 -26.24 6.43 -8.16
C LYS A 40 -25.52 5.46 -9.10
N LYS A 41 -26.31 4.80 -9.93
CA LYS A 41 -25.89 4.00 -11.07
C LYS A 41 -25.15 4.93 -12.02
N LEU A 42 -23.83 4.98 -11.94
CA LEU A 42 -22.98 5.64 -12.94
C LEU A 42 -21.82 4.73 -13.37
N LYS A 43 -22.05 3.41 -13.44
CA LYS A 43 -21.11 2.50 -14.13
C LYS A 43 -21.13 2.71 -15.65
N GLY A 44 -22.22 3.23 -16.20
CA GLY A 44 -22.29 3.59 -17.63
C GLY A 44 -21.58 4.90 -17.95
N LEU A 45 -21.75 5.93 -17.10
CA LEU A 45 -21.28 7.28 -17.42
C LEU A 45 -19.75 7.40 -17.39
N ALA A 46 -19.09 6.77 -16.41
CA ALA A 46 -17.63 6.79 -16.30
C ALA A 46 -16.96 6.06 -17.47
N VAL A 47 -17.51 4.91 -17.89
CA VAL A 47 -17.03 4.18 -19.06
C VAL A 47 -17.29 4.97 -20.34
N THR A 48 -18.47 5.59 -20.50
CA THR A 48 -18.71 6.46 -21.67
C THR A 48 -17.80 7.68 -21.68
N ALA A 49 -17.47 8.27 -20.52
CA ALA A 49 -16.55 9.41 -20.45
C ALA A 49 -15.11 9.00 -20.82
N LEU A 50 -14.66 7.83 -20.39
CA LEU A 50 -13.36 7.27 -20.77
C LEU A 50 -13.30 6.98 -22.27
N VAL A 51 -14.31 6.31 -22.82
CA VAL A 51 -14.39 5.98 -24.25
C VAL A 51 -14.46 7.25 -25.10
N VAL A 52 -15.25 8.25 -24.68
CA VAL A 52 -15.32 9.54 -25.38
C VAL A 52 -13.99 10.29 -25.28
N GLY A 53 -13.27 10.21 -24.15
CA GLY A 53 -11.94 10.78 -24.00
C GLY A 53 -10.91 10.16 -24.95
N ILE A 54 -10.90 8.83 -25.06
CA ILE A 54 -10.03 8.09 -26.00
C ILE A 54 -10.39 8.44 -27.45
N VAL A 55 -11.68 8.43 -27.81
CA VAL A 55 -12.11 8.78 -29.18
C VAL A 55 -11.80 10.25 -29.50
N ALA A 56 -11.97 11.18 -28.55
CA ALA A 56 -11.58 12.58 -28.71
C ALA A 56 -10.07 12.74 -28.85
N PHE A 57 -9.28 11.96 -28.14
CA PHE A 57 -7.82 11.91 -28.28
C PHE A 57 -7.40 11.41 -29.68
N LEU A 58 -8.03 10.32 -30.15
CA LEU A 58 -7.76 9.76 -31.48
C LEU A 58 -8.19 10.69 -32.62
N ILE A 59 -9.31 11.42 -32.48
CA ILE A 59 -9.75 12.43 -33.44
C ILE A 59 -8.91 13.72 -33.33
N GLY A 60 -8.39 14.01 -32.13
CA GLY A 60 -7.46 15.10 -31.85
C GLY A 60 -6.09 14.94 -32.51
N LEU A 61 -5.77 13.74 -33.01
CA LEU A 61 -4.62 13.44 -33.87
C LEU A 61 -4.77 14.02 -35.31
N VAL A 62 -5.78 14.85 -35.55
CA VAL A 62 -5.87 15.71 -36.74
C VAL A 62 -5.30 17.10 -36.37
N PRO A 63 -4.15 17.51 -36.94
CA PRO A 63 -3.25 18.53 -36.39
C PRO A 63 -3.83 19.96 -36.22
N VAL A 64 -5.05 20.24 -36.69
CA VAL A 64 -5.71 21.55 -36.53
C VAL A 64 -6.89 21.50 -35.53
N LEU A 65 -7.54 20.35 -35.37
CA LEU A 65 -8.66 20.16 -34.43
C LEU A 65 -8.20 19.87 -33.00
N GLY A 66 -7.08 19.17 -32.84
CA GLY A 66 -6.52 18.81 -31.52
C GLY A 66 -6.18 20.02 -30.64
N LEU A 67 -5.65 21.10 -31.24
CA LEU A 67 -5.29 22.31 -30.51
C LEU A 67 -6.53 23.03 -29.95
N LEU A 68 -7.59 23.18 -30.77
CA LEU A 68 -8.84 23.82 -30.33
C LEU A 68 -9.56 23.00 -29.26
N VAL A 69 -9.64 21.67 -29.42
CA VAL A 69 -10.29 20.78 -28.45
C VAL A 69 -9.48 20.68 -27.15
N GLY A 70 -8.15 20.63 -27.23
CA GLY A 70 -7.25 20.62 -26.07
C GLY A 70 -7.38 21.88 -25.23
N PHE A 71 -7.46 23.06 -25.86
CA PHE A 71 -7.66 24.32 -25.14
C PHE A 71 -9.01 24.37 -24.42
N VAL A 72 -10.08 23.90 -25.08
CA VAL A 72 -11.42 23.80 -24.47
C VAL A 72 -11.41 22.82 -23.28
N ALA A 73 -10.72 21.68 -23.40
CA ALA A 73 -10.60 20.69 -22.33
C ALA A 73 -9.88 21.25 -21.10
N ILE A 74 -8.82 22.04 -21.28
CA ILE A 74 -8.10 22.71 -20.18
C ILE A 74 -9.03 23.70 -19.47
N VAL A 75 -9.79 24.51 -20.21
CA VAL A 75 -10.77 25.45 -19.63
C VAL A 75 -11.84 24.71 -18.81
N PHE A 76 -12.38 23.59 -19.31
CA PHE A 76 -13.33 22.78 -18.56
C PHE A 76 -12.70 22.09 -17.33
N GLY A 77 -11.44 21.66 -17.41
CA GLY A 77 -10.70 21.12 -16.26
C GLY A 77 -10.52 22.15 -15.14
N VAL A 78 -10.15 23.38 -15.50
CA VAL A 78 -10.01 24.51 -14.56
C VAL A 78 -11.38 24.90 -13.96
N LEU A 79 -12.45 24.88 -14.76
CA LEU A 79 -13.81 25.13 -14.26
C LEU A 79 -14.37 23.99 -13.39
N ALA A 80 -13.90 22.76 -13.57
CA ALA A 80 -14.24 21.62 -12.70
C ALA A 80 -13.57 21.76 -11.33
N LEU A 81 -12.34 22.30 -11.28
CA LEU A 81 -11.64 22.64 -10.03
C LEU A 81 -12.36 23.75 -9.25
N SER A 82 -12.94 24.74 -9.94
CA SER A 82 -13.63 25.86 -9.29
C SER A 82 -15.02 25.50 -8.71
N LYS A 83 -15.58 24.32 -9.05
CA LYS A 83 -16.88 23.85 -8.57
C LYS A 83 -16.80 22.72 -7.54
N GLY A 84 -15.63 22.48 -6.94
CA GLY A 84 -15.48 21.57 -5.80
C GLY A 84 -15.54 20.08 -6.15
N GLN A 85 -15.25 19.71 -7.40
CA GLN A 85 -15.15 18.31 -7.80
C GLN A 85 -13.82 17.68 -7.30
N SER A 86 -13.79 16.35 -7.12
CA SER A 86 -12.66 15.61 -6.57
C SER A 86 -11.34 16.00 -7.25
N ARG A 87 -10.47 16.66 -6.47
CA ARG A 87 -9.14 17.14 -6.86
C ARG A 87 -8.33 16.11 -7.67
N PRO A 88 -8.27 14.81 -7.33
CA PRO A 88 -7.45 13.86 -8.10
C PRO A 88 -7.89 13.70 -9.56
N MET A 89 -9.21 13.69 -9.85
CA MET A 89 -9.70 13.47 -11.22
C MET A 89 -9.51 14.69 -12.12
N ALA A 90 -9.60 15.89 -11.56
CA ALA A 90 -9.34 17.12 -12.30
C ALA A 90 -7.84 17.31 -12.59
N VAL A 91 -6.97 16.94 -11.64
CA VAL A 91 -5.51 16.96 -11.84
C VAL A 91 -5.11 16.00 -12.96
N VAL A 92 -5.60 14.75 -12.94
CA VAL A 92 -5.34 13.78 -14.02
C VAL A 92 -5.81 14.30 -15.39
N GLY A 93 -7.01 14.90 -15.45
CA GLY A 93 -7.54 15.48 -16.68
C GLY A 93 -6.70 16.63 -17.24
N ILE A 94 -6.17 17.50 -16.37
CA ILE A 94 -5.31 18.63 -16.77
C ILE A 94 -3.93 18.13 -17.23
N VAL A 95 -3.36 17.12 -16.57
CA VAL A 95 -2.07 16.53 -16.94
C VAL A 95 -2.18 15.88 -18.32
N LEU A 96 -3.21 15.06 -18.56
CA LEU A 96 -3.43 14.42 -19.86
C LEU A 96 -3.72 15.42 -20.97
N ALA A 97 -4.51 16.47 -20.70
CA ALA A 97 -4.78 17.52 -21.69
C ALA A 97 -3.51 18.30 -22.07
N SER A 98 -2.65 18.60 -21.08
CA SER A 98 -1.37 19.26 -21.31
C SER A 98 -0.44 18.41 -22.18
N LEU A 99 -0.34 17.10 -21.89
CA LEU A 99 0.46 16.16 -22.70
C LEU A 99 -0.07 16.04 -24.13
N ALA A 100 -1.40 16.03 -24.31
CA ALA A 100 -2.02 15.98 -25.63
C ALA A 100 -1.73 17.25 -26.47
N VAL A 101 -1.73 18.44 -25.86
CA VAL A 101 -1.37 19.70 -26.55
C VAL A 101 0.09 19.66 -27.00
N VAL A 102 1.01 19.19 -26.14
CA VAL A 102 2.43 19.06 -26.47
C VAL A 102 2.64 18.09 -27.64
N ALA A 103 1.98 16.93 -27.61
CA ALA A 103 2.02 15.96 -28.71
C ALA A 103 1.49 16.57 -30.02
N SER A 104 0.37 17.30 -29.97
CA SER A 104 -0.23 17.95 -31.15
C SER A 104 0.69 18.99 -31.80
N ILE A 105 1.44 19.76 -31.01
CA ILE A 105 2.40 20.74 -31.52
C ILE A 105 3.56 20.01 -32.22
N GLY A 106 4.07 18.94 -31.64
CA GLY A 106 5.14 18.12 -32.21
C GLY A 106 4.76 17.47 -33.55
N THR A 107 3.55 16.93 -33.66
CA THR A 107 3.08 16.33 -34.91
C THR A 107 2.88 17.37 -36.03
N THR A 108 2.51 18.61 -35.67
CA THR A 108 2.31 19.71 -36.64
C THR A 108 3.65 20.17 -37.24
N ILE A 109 4.72 20.14 -36.45
CA ILE A 109 6.08 20.46 -36.91
C ILE A 109 6.68 19.29 -37.71
N GLY A 110 6.41 18.05 -37.28
CA GLY A 110 6.96 16.84 -37.91
C GLY A 110 6.36 16.46 -39.27
N LEU A 111 5.14 16.89 -39.59
CA LEU A 111 4.49 16.55 -40.86
C LEU A 111 4.48 17.70 -41.90
N GLY A 112 4.98 18.89 -41.57
CA GLY A 112 4.83 20.09 -42.40
C GLY A 112 6.10 20.83 -42.83
N GLY A 113 7.29 20.44 -42.37
CA GLY A 113 8.50 21.26 -42.51
C GLY A 113 9.64 20.61 -43.29
N SER A 114 9.55 20.57 -44.62
CA SER A 114 10.74 20.58 -45.49
C SER A 114 10.74 21.89 -46.27
N GLY A 115 11.53 22.87 -45.82
CA GLY A 115 11.72 24.16 -46.50
C GLY A 115 12.33 25.23 -45.61
N ASP A 116 13.66 25.29 -45.63
CA ASP A 116 14.59 26.43 -45.46
C ASP A 116 14.48 27.46 -44.32
N ALA A 117 15.67 27.88 -43.91
CA ALA A 117 16.06 28.74 -42.80
C ALA A 117 15.53 30.19 -42.85
N ASP A 118 15.23 30.78 -41.67
CA ASP A 118 15.83 32.00 -41.10
C ASP A 118 15.07 32.44 -39.83
N GLU A 119 15.81 32.89 -38.81
CA GLU A 119 15.39 33.30 -37.43
C GLU A 119 14.69 34.70 -37.38
N PRO A 120 14.47 35.38 -36.22
CA PRO A 120 13.91 35.02 -34.89
C PRO A 120 12.91 36.09 -34.35
N VAL A 121 12.09 35.82 -33.32
CA VAL A 121 11.61 36.82 -32.32
C VAL A 121 10.88 36.11 -31.17
N ALA A 122 11.48 36.01 -29.97
CA ALA A 122 11.24 36.89 -28.81
C ALA A 122 9.77 36.85 -28.30
N ALA A 123 9.44 36.53 -27.05
CA ALA A 123 10.10 36.80 -25.77
C ALA A 123 9.69 35.72 -24.74
N VAL A 124 10.62 35.09 -24.02
CA VAL A 124 11.18 35.55 -22.74
C VAL A 124 10.13 36.06 -21.74
N ALA A 125 9.78 35.17 -20.80
CA ALA A 125 9.77 35.51 -19.39
C ALA A 125 10.36 34.33 -18.62
N THR A 126 11.68 34.35 -18.48
CA THR A 126 12.46 33.48 -17.61
C THR A 126 12.49 34.09 -16.21
N THR A 127 12.12 33.29 -15.21
CA THR A 127 12.73 33.24 -13.87
C THR A 127 12.43 31.84 -13.32
N GLU A 128 13.30 30.86 -13.61
CA GLU A 128 14.39 30.35 -12.75
C GLU A 128 13.91 29.51 -11.55
N ALA A 129 14.06 28.19 -11.69
CA ALA A 129 14.69 27.27 -10.73
C ALA A 129 14.77 25.86 -11.37
N THR A 130 15.67 25.64 -12.34
CA THR A 130 16.95 24.88 -12.22
C THR A 130 16.86 23.40 -11.81
N ALA A 131 17.60 22.60 -12.60
CA ALA A 131 17.99 21.18 -12.48
C ALA A 131 16.93 20.15 -12.96
N ALA A 132 16.95 19.68 -14.22
CA ALA A 132 17.91 18.85 -14.96
C ALA A 132 17.65 17.34 -14.83
N ALA A 133 17.86 16.64 -15.96
CA ALA A 133 17.78 15.20 -16.24
C ALA A 133 16.36 14.67 -16.54
N GLU A 134 15.93 14.61 -17.81
CA GLU A 134 16.34 13.66 -18.86
C GLU A 134 15.72 12.28 -18.64
N VAL A 135 14.67 11.97 -19.42
CA VAL A 135 14.14 10.62 -19.52
C VAL A 135 14.16 10.25 -21.00
N GLU A 136 15.12 9.40 -21.33
CA GLU A 136 15.23 8.72 -22.61
C GLU A 136 13.99 7.86 -22.86
N ALA A 137 13.68 7.75 -24.15
CA ALA A 137 12.58 6.97 -24.70
C ALA A 137 12.71 5.48 -24.35
N VAL A 138 11.65 4.89 -23.79
CA VAL A 138 11.52 3.43 -23.72
C VAL A 138 10.71 2.96 -24.92
N VAL A 139 11.40 2.16 -25.72
CA VAL A 139 10.91 1.37 -26.85
C VAL A 139 9.89 0.35 -26.34
N GLU A 140 8.67 0.42 -26.87
CA GLU A 140 7.60 -0.54 -26.60
C GLU A 140 7.86 -1.84 -27.36
N VAL A 141 8.21 -2.91 -26.64
CA VAL A 141 8.23 -4.29 -27.16
C VAL A 141 6.82 -4.89 -26.93
N PRO A 142 6.16 -5.49 -27.94
CA PRO A 142 4.78 -5.94 -27.80
C PRO A 142 4.65 -7.11 -26.82
N ALA A 143 3.81 -6.97 -25.81
CA ALA A 143 3.45 -8.05 -24.89
C ALA A 143 2.45 -9.01 -25.55
N GLU A 144 2.78 -10.31 -25.60
CA GLU A 144 1.83 -11.37 -25.96
C GLU A 144 0.76 -11.55 -24.85
N PRO A 145 -0.45 -12.01 -25.20
CA PRO A 145 -1.58 -12.07 -24.26
C PRO A 145 -1.40 -13.19 -23.24
N VAL A 146 -1.31 -12.85 -21.96
CA VAL A 146 -1.37 -13.82 -20.86
C VAL A 146 -2.84 -14.14 -20.57
N GLU A 147 -3.20 -15.40 -20.75
CA GLU A 147 -4.50 -16.00 -20.45
C GLU A 147 -4.77 -15.96 -18.93
N GLU A 148 -5.84 -15.27 -18.51
CA GLU A 148 -6.24 -15.12 -17.11
C GLU A 148 -6.62 -16.48 -16.48
N ALA A 149 -5.83 -16.94 -15.52
CA ALA A 149 -6.26 -17.94 -14.54
C ALA A 149 -7.20 -17.28 -13.52
N PRO A 150 -8.29 -17.97 -13.09
CA PRO A 150 -9.31 -17.36 -12.25
C PRO A 150 -8.77 -17.03 -10.85
N ALA A 151 -8.90 -15.76 -10.46
CA ALA A 151 -8.56 -15.26 -9.15
C ALA A 151 -9.36 -15.97 -8.05
N VAL A 152 -8.69 -16.78 -7.26
CA VAL A 152 -9.19 -17.24 -5.95
C VAL A 152 -9.15 -16.04 -5.00
N THR A 153 -10.33 -15.55 -4.63
CA THR A 153 -10.50 -14.56 -3.56
C THR A 153 -10.15 -15.22 -2.22
N PRO A 154 -9.12 -14.78 -1.48
CA PRO A 154 -8.95 -15.24 -0.12
C PRO A 154 -10.07 -14.64 0.72
N THR A 155 -10.93 -15.51 1.26
CA THR A 155 -11.83 -15.13 2.34
C THR A 155 -10.98 -14.86 3.57
N GLN A 156 -10.77 -13.58 3.89
CA GLN A 156 -10.07 -13.15 5.09
C GLN A 156 -10.99 -13.43 6.28
N ALA A 157 -10.68 -14.49 7.03
CA ALA A 157 -11.20 -14.68 8.38
C ALA A 157 -10.56 -13.63 9.31
N PRO A 158 -11.23 -13.18 10.39
CA PRO A 158 -10.59 -12.34 11.39
C PRO A 158 -9.33 -13.05 11.89
N ALA A 159 -8.16 -12.49 11.61
CA ALA A 159 -6.89 -13.01 12.10
C ALA A 159 -6.85 -12.82 13.61
N GLU A 160 -6.63 -13.91 14.34
CA GLU A 160 -6.28 -13.84 15.75
C GLU A 160 -4.88 -13.21 15.85
N PRO A 161 -4.63 -12.30 16.82
CA PRO A 161 -3.35 -11.62 16.94
C PRO A 161 -2.22 -12.63 17.05
N VAL A 162 -1.33 -12.65 16.06
CA VAL A 162 -0.27 -13.66 15.98
C VAL A 162 0.73 -13.43 17.11
N PRO A 163 0.84 -14.34 18.11
CA PRO A 163 1.74 -14.12 19.24
C PRO A 163 3.20 -14.19 18.81
N ALA A 164 4.08 -13.54 19.58
CA ALA A 164 5.53 -13.53 19.37
C ALA A 164 6.13 -14.93 19.10
N ASP A 165 5.52 -15.99 19.63
CA ASP A 165 5.90 -17.39 19.38
C ASP A 165 5.92 -17.79 17.89
N ALA A 166 5.19 -17.10 17.00
CA ALA A 166 5.11 -17.45 15.59
C ALA A 166 6.40 -17.16 14.79
N TYR A 167 7.25 -16.25 15.30
CA TYR A 167 8.49 -15.84 14.65
C TYR A 167 9.75 -16.24 15.46
N GLY A 168 9.56 -16.81 16.64
CA GLY A 168 10.61 -17.06 17.63
C GLY A 168 10.65 -15.97 18.72
N GLY A 169 11.57 -16.10 19.68
CA GLY A 169 11.67 -15.12 20.77
C GLY A 169 12.17 -13.76 20.27
N TYR A 170 11.32 -12.73 20.32
CA TYR A 170 11.73 -11.36 19.99
C TYR A 170 12.86 -10.87 20.90
N PRO A 171 13.95 -10.31 20.32
CA PRO A 171 14.86 -9.47 21.09
C PRO A 171 14.12 -8.27 21.70
N ASP A 172 14.59 -7.77 22.85
CA ASP A 172 13.94 -6.67 23.58
C ASP A 172 13.65 -5.44 22.71
N GLN A 173 14.58 -5.12 21.79
CA GLN A 173 14.42 -3.99 20.86
C GLN A 173 13.27 -4.23 19.86
N GLN A 174 13.17 -5.43 19.29
CA GLN A 174 12.09 -5.80 18.39
C GLN A 174 10.75 -5.81 19.10
N LEU A 175 10.68 -6.40 20.30
CA LEU A 175 9.46 -6.43 21.10
C LEU A 175 8.96 -5.01 21.39
N SER A 176 9.87 -4.09 21.72
CA SER A 176 9.55 -2.67 21.94
C SER A 176 8.99 -2.02 20.67
N PHE A 177 9.62 -2.27 19.51
CA PHE A 177 9.17 -1.74 18.22
C PHE A 177 7.76 -2.24 17.87
N VAL A 178 7.52 -3.55 17.93
CA VAL A 178 6.23 -4.17 17.60
C VAL A 178 5.13 -3.66 18.54
N THR A 179 5.41 -3.61 19.85
CA THR A 179 4.45 -3.11 20.84
C THR A 179 4.03 -1.66 20.56
N VAL A 180 4.98 -0.80 20.19
CA VAL A 180 4.68 0.60 19.83
C VAL A 180 3.84 0.65 18.55
N ALA A 181 4.19 -0.12 17.52
CA ALA A 181 3.43 -0.16 16.29
C ALA A 181 1.96 -0.60 16.52
N ASP A 182 1.74 -1.66 17.31
CA ASP A 182 0.40 -2.17 17.64
C ASP A 182 -0.44 -1.15 18.43
N GLN A 183 0.13 -0.53 19.46
CA GLN A 183 -0.57 0.46 20.28
C GLN A 183 -1.09 1.65 19.46
N HIS A 184 -0.41 1.99 18.37
CA HIS A 184 -0.80 3.08 17.51
C HIS A 184 -1.82 2.69 16.44
N LEU A 185 -1.96 1.40 16.11
CA LEU A 185 -3.03 0.91 15.24
C LEU A 185 -4.39 1.12 15.92
N ASP A 186 -4.50 0.84 17.22
CA ASP A 186 -5.72 1.12 18.01
C ASP A 186 -6.15 2.60 17.94
N ALA A 187 -5.17 3.51 17.96
CA ALA A 187 -5.42 4.95 17.87
C ALA A 187 -5.87 5.38 16.46
N TYR A 188 -5.35 4.75 15.42
CA TYR A 188 -5.77 4.96 14.03
C TYR A 188 -7.21 4.47 13.83
N ASP A 189 -7.54 3.26 14.29
CA ASP A 189 -8.89 2.69 14.15
C ASP A 189 -9.96 3.44 14.95
N ALA A 190 -9.57 4.06 16.07
CA ALA A 190 -10.46 4.91 16.87
C ALA A 190 -10.66 6.32 16.29
N ALA A 191 -9.90 6.71 15.26
CA ALA A 191 -9.98 8.03 14.67
C ALA A 191 -11.32 8.26 13.95
N SER A 192 -11.88 9.46 14.10
CA SER A 192 -13.14 9.85 13.45
C SER A 192 -12.94 10.81 12.28
N THR A 193 -11.70 11.25 12.04
CA THR A 193 -11.35 12.22 11.00
C THR A 193 -9.97 11.93 10.43
N GLU A 194 -9.75 12.30 9.17
CA GLU A 194 -8.46 12.19 8.48
C GLU A 194 -7.32 12.92 9.22
N LEU A 195 -7.62 14.00 9.94
CA LEU A 195 -6.63 14.71 10.76
C LEU A 195 -6.18 13.88 11.97
N GLN A 196 -7.11 13.16 12.61
CA GLN A 196 -6.78 12.28 13.74
C GLN A 196 -6.02 11.03 13.27
N GLU A 197 -6.39 10.48 12.12
CA GLU A 197 -5.65 9.41 11.45
C GLU A 197 -4.20 9.82 11.16
N SER A 198 -4.01 11.00 10.55
CA SER A 198 -2.69 11.53 10.26
C SER A 198 -1.86 11.76 11.53
N GLU A 199 -2.47 12.27 12.60
CA GLU A 199 -1.79 12.44 13.88
C GLU A 199 -1.41 11.10 14.53
N ALA A 200 -2.27 10.08 14.44
CA ALA A 200 -1.97 8.74 14.93
C ALA A 200 -0.74 8.15 14.23
N ILE A 201 -0.66 8.27 12.89
CA ILE A 201 0.48 7.81 12.10
C ILE A 201 1.76 8.58 12.48
N ARG A 202 1.68 9.92 12.61
CA ARG A 202 2.85 10.73 12.94
C ARG A 202 3.36 10.46 14.35
N SER A 203 2.45 10.27 15.31
CA SER A 203 2.79 9.89 16.67
C SER A 203 3.44 8.50 16.72
N ARG A 204 2.94 7.54 15.92
CA ARG A 204 3.56 6.22 15.77
C ARG A 204 4.97 6.34 15.25
N ASP A 205 5.14 7.06 14.14
CA ASP A 205 6.44 7.22 13.50
C ASP A 205 7.45 7.81 14.49
N ALA A 206 7.07 8.87 15.23
CA ALA A 206 7.90 9.47 16.27
C ALA A 206 8.29 8.47 17.38
N ALA A 207 7.33 7.68 17.88
CA ALA A 207 7.58 6.69 18.92
C ALA A 207 8.47 5.54 18.43
N LEU A 208 8.26 5.06 17.19
CA LEU A 208 9.11 4.04 16.57
C LEU A 208 10.56 4.51 16.46
N CYS A 209 10.81 5.79 16.14
CA CYS A 209 12.18 6.35 16.10
C CYS A 209 12.95 6.13 17.40
N GLU A 210 12.27 6.17 18.55
CA GLU A 210 12.89 5.99 19.86
C GLU A 210 13.29 4.55 20.13
N THR A 211 12.57 3.58 19.54
CA THR A 211 12.82 2.14 19.70
C THR A 211 14.00 1.65 18.87
N VAL A 212 14.29 2.32 17.75
CA VAL A 212 15.33 1.92 16.81
C VAL A 212 16.27 3.10 16.46
N PRO A 213 17.15 3.51 17.40
CA PRO A 213 18.07 4.62 17.19
C PRO A 213 18.95 4.39 15.94
N GLY A 214 18.91 5.35 15.00
CA GLY A 214 19.65 5.26 13.75
C GLY A 214 19.21 4.13 12.81
N GLY A 215 18.03 3.53 13.03
CA GLY A 215 17.50 2.44 12.20
C GLY A 215 18.19 1.09 12.43
N ALA A 216 19.13 0.98 13.36
CA ALA A 216 19.92 -0.23 13.56
C ALA A 216 19.13 -1.34 14.29
N THR A 217 19.09 -2.51 13.66
CA THR A 217 18.48 -3.74 14.19
C THR A 217 19.54 -4.83 14.32
N GLN A 218 19.46 -5.62 15.39
CA GLN A 218 20.43 -6.68 15.68
C GLN A 218 19.72 -7.95 16.09
N GLN A 219 19.92 -9.01 15.30
CA GLN A 219 19.38 -10.35 15.52
C GLN A 219 17.86 -10.38 15.71
N TRP A 220 17.15 -9.54 14.96
CA TRP A 220 15.69 -9.58 14.92
C TRP A 220 15.23 -10.84 14.21
N VAL A 221 14.03 -11.29 14.55
CA VAL A 221 13.44 -12.49 13.99
C VAL A 221 12.25 -12.15 13.10
N GLY A 222 11.95 -13.01 12.15
CA GLY A 222 10.81 -12.82 11.27
C GLY A 222 10.60 -14.01 10.34
N LYS A 223 9.65 -13.86 9.43
CA LYS A 223 9.31 -14.86 8.42
C LYS A 223 9.47 -14.25 7.04
N ILE A 224 10.19 -14.94 6.15
CA ILE A 224 10.26 -14.54 4.75
C ILE A 224 8.85 -14.69 4.15
N ILE A 225 8.28 -13.61 3.62
CA ILE A 225 6.99 -13.63 2.93
C ILE A 225 7.13 -13.42 1.42
N GLU A 226 8.31 -12.96 0.97
CA GLU A 226 8.66 -12.83 -0.44
C GLU A 226 10.18 -12.89 -0.57
N ILE A 227 10.68 -13.66 -1.53
CA ILE A 227 12.11 -13.74 -1.85
C ILE A 227 12.28 -13.98 -3.35
N GLY A 228 13.18 -13.25 -3.99
CA GLY A 228 13.38 -13.37 -5.42
C GLY A 228 14.61 -12.62 -5.92
N ALA A 229 14.74 -12.56 -7.24
CA ALA A 229 15.76 -11.78 -7.92
C ALA A 229 15.10 -10.87 -8.97
N ASN A 230 15.61 -9.65 -9.09
CA ASN A 230 15.17 -8.73 -10.13
C ASN A 230 15.79 -9.08 -11.50
N ASP A 231 15.47 -8.31 -12.54
CA ASP A 231 15.98 -8.52 -13.90
C ASP A 231 17.51 -8.36 -14.04
N GLU A 232 18.17 -7.76 -13.04
CA GLU A 232 19.64 -7.62 -12.97
C GLU A 232 20.30 -8.77 -12.19
N GLY A 233 19.50 -9.69 -11.64
CA GLY A 233 19.95 -10.80 -10.83
C GLY A 233 20.24 -10.45 -9.37
N LYS A 234 19.96 -9.23 -8.90
CA LYS A 234 20.08 -8.85 -7.48
C LYS A 234 18.91 -9.41 -6.70
N ALA A 235 19.19 -9.89 -5.48
CA ALA A 235 18.14 -10.47 -4.64
C ALA A 235 17.32 -9.37 -3.95
N HIS A 236 16.02 -9.63 -3.82
CA HIS A 236 15.10 -8.87 -3.00
C HIS A 236 14.44 -9.79 -1.96
N VAL A 237 14.05 -9.22 -0.83
CA VAL A 237 13.40 -9.96 0.25
C VAL A 237 12.42 -9.08 1.00
N ARG A 238 11.33 -9.69 1.45
CA ARG A 238 10.36 -9.12 2.39
C ARG A 238 10.24 -10.05 3.59
N ILE A 239 10.48 -9.51 4.78
CA ILE A 239 10.44 -10.23 6.05
C ILE A 239 9.32 -9.64 6.90
N GLU A 240 8.32 -10.46 7.18
CA GLU A 240 7.27 -10.15 8.17
C GLU A 240 7.86 -10.32 9.57
N ILE A 241 7.86 -9.24 10.35
CA ILE A 241 8.48 -9.18 11.69
C ILE A 241 7.45 -9.30 12.83
N ALA A 242 6.19 -9.09 12.49
CA ALA A 242 4.98 -9.19 13.30
C ALA A 242 3.78 -9.13 12.33
N GLU A 243 2.56 -9.36 12.84
CA GLU A 243 1.36 -9.32 12.01
C GLU A 243 1.22 -7.97 11.26
N ASN A 244 1.13 -8.04 9.93
CA ASN A 244 1.04 -6.87 9.04
C ASN A 244 2.21 -5.87 9.19
N MET A 245 3.39 -6.32 9.62
CA MET A 245 4.57 -5.46 9.74
C MET A 245 5.73 -6.05 8.96
N VAL A 246 6.23 -5.33 7.96
CA VAL A 246 7.23 -5.87 7.02
C VAL A 246 8.45 -4.97 6.92
N PHE A 247 9.63 -5.58 7.00
CA PHE A 247 10.88 -4.98 6.56
C PHE A 247 11.28 -5.57 5.21
N GLN A 248 11.65 -4.71 4.27
CA GLN A 248 11.89 -5.13 2.91
C GLN A 248 13.00 -4.37 2.20
N THR A 249 13.50 -4.98 1.15
CA THR A 249 14.23 -4.27 0.09
C THR A 249 13.25 -3.72 -0.94
N TRP A 250 13.75 -2.91 -1.87
CA TRP A 250 13.11 -2.78 -3.17
C TRP A 250 13.18 -4.10 -3.93
N ASN A 251 12.26 -4.29 -4.88
CA ASN A 251 12.25 -5.43 -5.80
C ASN A 251 12.71 -5.08 -7.23
N ASN A 252 13.02 -3.79 -7.48
CA ASN A 252 13.42 -3.30 -8.78
C ASN A 252 14.54 -2.25 -8.64
N ALA A 253 15.42 -2.22 -9.65
CA ALA A 253 16.63 -1.41 -9.61
C ALA A 253 16.34 0.10 -9.65
N PHE A 254 15.31 0.51 -10.39
CA PHE A 254 14.97 1.92 -10.57
C PHE A 254 14.54 2.58 -9.26
N SER A 255 13.68 1.91 -8.47
CA SER A 255 13.29 2.39 -7.14
C SER A 255 14.43 2.32 -6.12
N ASP A 256 15.39 1.40 -6.31
CA ASP A 256 16.54 1.23 -5.42
C ASP A 256 17.64 2.29 -5.59
N ILE A 257 17.55 3.15 -6.61
CA ILE A 257 18.50 4.23 -6.87
C ILE A 257 18.60 5.15 -5.64
N GLY A 258 19.77 5.14 -5.00
CA GLY A 258 20.06 5.94 -3.82
C GLY A 258 19.78 5.25 -2.48
N ASP A 259 18.92 4.22 -2.47
CA ASP A 259 18.58 3.45 -1.27
C ASP A 259 19.51 2.24 -1.06
N ASN A 260 19.95 1.61 -2.15
CA ASN A 260 20.91 0.48 -2.14
C ASN A 260 20.49 -0.66 -1.20
N THR A 261 19.20 -1.02 -1.23
CA THR A 261 18.63 -2.12 -0.44
C THR A 261 18.77 -3.47 -1.11
N LEU A 262 18.88 -3.51 -2.45
CA LEU A 262 19.02 -4.75 -3.20
C LEU A 262 20.31 -5.49 -2.82
N ILE A 263 20.23 -6.81 -2.79
CA ILE A 263 21.30 -7.66 -2.29
C ILE A 263 22.14 -8.15 -3.47
N GLU A 264 23.40 -7.72 -3.49
CA GLU A 264 24.30 -7.96 -4.61
C GLU A 264 24.70 -9.45 -4.75
N PRO A 265 24.72 -9.99 -5.99
CA PRO A 265 25.25 -11.31 -6.27
C PRO A 265 26.70 -11.48 -5.80
N GLY A 266 27.05 -12.70 -5.39
CA GLY A 266 28.40 -13.04 -4.92
C GLY A 266 28.71 -12.58 -3.49
N THR A 267 27.77 -11.92 -2.81
CA THR A 267 27.89 -11.66 -1.37
C THR A 267 27.54 -12.90 -0.53
N PRO A 268 28.06 -13.02 0.71
CA PRO A 268 27.64 -14.09 1.62
C PRO A 268 26.14 -14.11 1.89
N MET A 269 25.52 -12.93 2.02
CA MET A 269 24.08 -12.80 2.25
C MET A 269 23.27 -13.29 1.04
N PHE A 270 23.65 -12.92 -0.19
CA PHE A 270 23.02 -13.46 -1.40
C PHE A 270 23.11 -14.99 -1.43
N THR A 271 24.28 -15.54 -1.11
CA THR A 271 24.50 -16.99 -1.09
C THR A 271 23.58 -17.67 -0.07
N ALA A 272 23.44 -17.11 1.13
CA ALA A 272 22.53 -17.63 2.15
C ALA A 272 21.07 -17.64 1.66
N LEU A 273 20.64 -16.58 0.98
CA LEU A 273 19.29 -16.44 0.43
C LEU A 273 18.98 -17.47 -0.66
N THR A 274 19.97 -17.92 -1.44
CA THR A 274 19.73 -18.96 -2.48
C THR A 274 19.25 -20.30 -1.93
N SER A 275 19.45 -20.58 -0.63
CA SER A 275 18.95 -21.78 0.04
C SER A 275 17.69 -21.55 0.88
N MET A 276 17.09 -20.37 0.78
CA MET A 276 15.89 -19.99 1.54
C MET A 276 14.64 -19.98 0.67
N GLU A 277 13.48 -20.12 1.31
CA GLU A 277 12.17 -20.11 0.65
C GLU A 277 11.15 -19.26 1.42
N GLU A 278 10.05 -18.91 0.76
CA GLU A 278 8.92 -18.23 1.41
C GLU A 278 8.34 -19.11 2.54
N GLY A 279 7.95 -18.47 3.63
CA GLY A 279 7.47 -19.11 4.85
C GLY A 279 8.59 -19.47 5.84
N GLN A 280 9.86 -19.34 5.47
CA GLN A 280 10.97 -19.69 6.34
C GLN A 280 11.18 -18.65 7.46
N LEU A 281 11.36 -19.14 8.69
CA LEU A 281 11.77 -18.30 9.82
C LEU A 281 13.25 -17.96 9.72
N VAL A 282 13.55 -16.69 9.96
CA VAL A 282 14.90 -16.13 9.85
C VAL A 282 15.25 -15.27 11.04
N THR A 283 16.55 -15.19 11.32
CA THR A 283 17.16 -14.13 12.11
C THR A 283 17.87 -13.19 11.15
N PHE A 284 17.67 -11.88 11.30
CA PHE A 284 18.28 -10.87 10.44
C PHE A 284 18.87 -9.71 11.25
N SER A 285 19.71 -8.92 10.60
CA SER A 285 20.21 -7.64 11.09
C SER A 285 20.32 -6.67 9.92
N GLY A 286 20.30 -5.37 10.21
CA GLY A 286 20.35 -4.36 9.18
C GLY A 286 20.02 -2.97 9.70
N THR A 287 19.90 -2.04 8.76
CA THR A 287 19.60 -0.64 9.05
C THR A 287 18.37 -0.21 8.27
N LEU A 288 17.33 0.23 8.97
CA LEU A 288 16.18 0.90 8.37
C LEU A 288 16.62 2.23 7.78
N LEU A 289 16.15 2.52 6.56
CA LEU A 289 16.46 3.77 5.89
C LEU A 289 15.67 4.93 6.49
N THR A 290 16.18 6.15 6.35
CA THR A 290 15.50 7.38 6.77
C THR A 290 14.68 7.97 5.63
N GLY A 291 13.44 8.37 5.93
CA GLY A 291 12.54 9.03 4.98
C GLY A 291 12.68 10.55 5.01
N THR A 292 12.04 11.23 4.06
CA THR A 292 11.98 12.71 4.03
C THR A 292 11.05 13.27 5.11
N ASP A 293 9.95 12.56 5.37
CA ASP A 293 8.86 13.02 6.23
C ASP A 293 8.73 12.22 7.54
N SER A 294 9.55 11.18 7.70
CA SER A 294 9.62 10.30 8.87
C SER A 294 11.03 9.74 9.06
N CYS A 295 11.40 9.40 10.31
CA CYS A 295 12.73 8.85 10.61
C CYS A 295 12.98 7.46 9.98
N LEU A 296 11.90 6.75 9.64
CA LEU A 296 11.92 5.48 8.93
C LEU A 296 11.31 5.67 7.55
N LYS A 297 11.97 5.16 6.51
CA LYS A 297 11.53 5.27 5.12
C LYS A 297 10.44 4.24 4.85
N LYS A 298 9.27 4.73 4.48
CA LYS A 298 8.06 3.95 4.18
C LYS A 298 8.18 3.34 2.78
N ALA A 299 7.68 2.12 2.60
CA ALA A 299 7.59 1.45 1.31
C ALA A 299 6.15 1.40 0.75
N ASN A 300 5.15 1.78 1.55
CA ASN A 300 3.74 1.75 1.13
C ASN A 300 3.42 2.83 0.09
N LEU A 301 2.44 2.54 -0.77
CA LEU A 301 1.95 3.49 -1.79
C LEU A 301 1.10 4.63 -1.20
N THR A 302 0.42 4.38 -0.08
CA THR A 302 -0.47 5.36 0.57
C THR A 302 -0.33 5.31 2.08
N ASP A 303 -0.64 6.42 2.75
CA ASP A 303 -0.64 6.49 4.22
C ASP A 303 -1.69 5.56 4.86
N ALA A 304 -2.81 5.31 4.18
CA ALA A 304 -3.83 4.37 4.66
C ALA A 304 -3.28 2.93 4.70
N PHE A 305 -2.56 2.50 3.66
CA PHE A 305 -1.88 1.19 3.70
C PHE A 305 -0.76 1.17 4.72
N TYR A 306 -0.01 2.26 4.86
CA TYR A 306 1.03 2.36 5.88
C TYR A 306 0.49 2.31 7.32
N ALA A 307 -0.75 2.77 7.55
CA ALA A 307 -1.37 2.71 8.85
C ALA A 307 -1.66 1.26 9.28
N VAL A 308 -2.24 0.47 8.38
CA VAL A 308 -2.75 -0.88 8.68
C VAL A 308 -1.76 -2.02 8.39
N ASP A 309 -0.89 -1.85 7.40
CA ASP A 309 0.10 -2.84 6.96
C ASP A 309 1.44 -2.13 6.66
N PRO A 310 2.11 -1.59 7.70
CA PRO A 310 3.33 -0.81 7.53
C PRO A 310 4.48 -1.63 6.96
N ASN A 311 5.04 -1.12 5.86
CA ASN A 311 6.23 -1.63 5.21
C ASN A 311 7.35 -0.59 5.31
N TRP A 312 8.53 -1.01 5.74
CA TRP A 312 9.72 -0.16 5.81
C TRP A 312 10.86 -0.70 4.97
N LEU A 313 11.65 0.22 4.40
CA LEU A 313 12.85 -0.12 3.66
C LEU A 313 14.03 -0.35 4.59
N MET A 314 14.75 -1.45 4.37
CA MET A 314 15.94 -1.83 5.12
C MET A 314 17.09 -2.20 4.18
N VAL A 315 18.30 -1.77 4.55
CA VAL A 315 19.54 -2.38 4.07
C VAL A 315 19.91 -3.50 5.02
N PHE A 316 19.72 -4.74 4.60
CA PHE A 316 20.09 -5.92 5.39
C PHE A 316 21.61 -6.08 5.42
N SER A 317 22.15 -6.43 6.59
CA SER A 317 23.56 -6.77 6.79
C SER A 317 23.79 -8.26 7.02
N ASP A 318 22.76 -8.97 7.47
CA ASP A 318 22.79 -10.41 7.73
C ASP A 318 21.36 -10.98 7.68
N ILE A 319 21.18 -12.13 7.03
CA ILE A 319 19.94 -12.91 7.05
C ILE A 319 20.32 -14.38 7.13
N ARG A 320 19.80 -15.09 8.14
CA ARG A 320 20.08 -16.49 8.40
C ARG A 320 18.81 -17.25 8.75
N ALA A 321 18.71 -18.49 8.31
CA ALA A 321 17.68 -19.42 8.76
C ALA A 321 17.74 -19.59 10.29
N GLN A 322 16.57 -19.71 10.93
CA GLN A 322 16.45 -20.16 12.32
C GLN A 322 16.61 -21.67 12.45
#